data_AF-A0A9P8TAY9-F1
#
_entry.id   AF-A0A9P8TAY9-F1
#
_cell.length_a   1.000
_cell.length_b   1.000
_cell.length_c   1.000
_cell.angle_alpha   90.00
_cell.angle_beta   90.00
_cell.angle_gamma   90.00
#
_symmetry.space_group_name_H-M   'P 1'
#
loop_
_entity.id
_entity.type
_entity.pdbx_description
1 polymer ?
#
loop_
_entity_poly.entity_id
_entity_poly.type
_entity_poly.pdbx_seq_one_letter_code
_entity_poly.pdbx_strand_id
1 'polypeptide(L)'
;MSRYNTGDITKINTLIFDENPKSQRAKAASKHTVDRNASKIIHETLFQIVGVTNISLSKSSQIDEIMSMLDSSSVGADRLKYSKNKIVRNVNVEEDNDSSTTAMANNDQNDNSGISCANCYFKLTLQDSSGNLIYAVEIEKLPFLSSQVFKSGLPIHLGSKLLIKGASIVEGVIFLMQDNVEFLSGLVPEWNKDFAKRHLVFLQNELLKN
;
A
#
# COMPACT_ATOMS: atom_id res chain seq x y z
N MET A 1 12.17 -21.67 -9.82
CA MET A 1 11.23 -20.53 -9.83
C MET A 1 10.75 -20.38 -8.41
N SER A 2 11.24 -19.34 -7.74
CA SER A 2 11.03 -19.09 -6.32
C SER A 2 9.55 -19.19 -5.97
N ARG A 3 9.23 -20.10 -5.04
CA ARG A 3 7.89 -20.23 -4.49
C ARG A 3 7.67 -19.37 -3.26
N TYR A 4 8.73 -18.81 -2.66
CA TYR A 4 8.58 -17.97 -1.47
C TYR A 4 7.90 -16.63 -1.77
N ASN A 5 8.02 -16.12 -3.00
CA ASN A 5 7.36 -14.88 -3.42
C ASN A 5 5.84 -15.04 -3.53
N THR A 6 5.33 -16.24 -3.80
CA THR A 6 3.89 -16.51 -3.94
C THR A 6 3.26 -17.20 -2.73
N GLY A 7 4.08 -17.71 -1.82
CA GLY A 7 3.67 -18.42 -0.63
C GLY A 7 3.57 -17.54 0.62
N ASP A 8 2.86 -18.05 1.60
CA ASP A 8 2.79 -17.49 2.96
C ASP A 8 4.07 -17.86 3.73
N ILE A 9 4.82 -16.86 4.23
CA ILE A 9 6.12 -17.09 4.90
C ILE A 9 5.99 -17.80 6.24
N THR A 10 4.81 -17.86 6.83
CA THR A 10 4.56 -18.68 8.03
C THR A 10 4.72 -20.18 7.76
N LYS A 11 4.62 -20.59 6.48
CA LYS A 11 4.82 -21.96 6.02
C LYS A 11 6.22 -22.16 5.45
N ILE A 12 7.24 -21.54 6.07
CA ILE A 12 8.63 -21.45 5.58
C ILE A 12 9.21 -22.81 5.13
N ASN A 13 8.87 -23.90 5.83
CA ASN A 13 9.34 -25.26 5.55
C ASN A 13 8.84 -25.82 4.21
N THR A 14 7.79 -25.24 3.65
CA THR A 14 7.21 -25.63 2.35
C THR A 14 7.68 -24.72 1.20
N LEU A 15 8.36 -23.62 1.53
CA LEU A 15 8.77 -22.62 0.55
C LEU A 15 10.12 -22.98 -0.07
N ILE A 16 10.22 -22.73 -1.37
CA ILE A 16 11.44 -22.93 -2.15
C ILE A 16 12.07 -21.56 -2.41
N PHE A 17 13.30 -21.41 -1.94
CA PHE A 17 14.17 -20.27 -2.18
C PHE A 17 15.12 -20.61 -3.33
N ASP A 18 15.14 -19.78 -4.37
CA ASP A 18 16.11 -19.88 -5.46
C ASP A 18 17.53 -19.55 -4.97
N GLU A 19 18.55 -19.94 -5.72
CA GLU A 19 19.98 -19.71 -5.42
C GLU A 19 20.44 -18.25 -5.61
N ASN A 20 19.57 -17.38 -6.11
CA ASN A 20 19.93 -15.98 -6.32
C ASN A 20 20.23 -15.25 -4.98
N PRO A 21 21.10 -14.23 -4.98
CA PRO A 21 21.52 -13.57 -3.74
C PRO A 21 20.38 -13.01 -2.89
N LYS A 22 19.33 -12.45 -3.53
CA LYS A 22 18.18 -11.89 -2.83
C LYS A 22 17.36 -12.95 -2.10
N SER A 23 17.14 -14.08 -2.76
CA SER A 23 16.40 -15.22 -2.23
C SER A 23 17.16 -15.90 -1.09
N GLN A 24 18.49 -16.02 -1.19
CA GLN A 24 19.30 -16.54 -0.09
C GLN A 24 19.32 -15.59 1.11
N ARG A 25 19.37 -14.27 0.89
CA ARG A 25 19.18 -13.28 1.96
C ARG A 25 17.80 -13.42 2.62
N ALA A 26 16.73 -13.53 1.84
CA ALA A 26 15.38 -13.77 2.36
C ALA A 26 15.31 -15.07 3.19
N LYS A 27 15.94 -16.15 2.73
CA LYS A 27 16.03 -17.41 3.48
C LYS A 27 16.78 -17.24 4.81
N ALA A 28 17.90 -16.53 4.82
CA ALA A 28 18.64 -16.25 6.06
C ALA A 28 17.83 -15.38 7.01
N ALA A 29 17.23 -14.30 6.50
CA ALA A 29 16.40 -13.35 7.23
C ALA A 29 15.12 -13.98 7.81
N SER A 30 14.60 -15.05 7.19
CA SER A 30 13.45 -15.80 7.70
C SER A 30 13.69 -16.54 9.00
N LYS A 31 14.95 -16.67 9.46
CA LYS A 31 15.26 -17.29 10.75
C LYS A 31 15.10 -16.32 11.92
N HIS A 32 15.00 -15.03 11.63
CA HIS A 32 14.84 -13.99 12.63
C HIS A 32 13.36 -13.66 12.80
N THR A 33 13.00 -13.30 14.02
CA THR A 33 11.65 -12.93 14.43
C THR A 33 11.65 -11.54 15.01
N VAL A 34 10.49 -10.89 14.96
CA VAL A 34 10.35 -9.54 15.49
C VAL A 34 10.04 -9.57 16.98
N ASP A 35 10.81 -8.81 17.76
CA ASP A 35 10.48 -8.48 19.14
C ASP A 35 9.84 -7.08 19.17
N ARG A 36 8.60 -7.00 19.64
CA ARG A 36 7.84 -5.74 19.71
C ARG A 36 8.33 -4.81 20.82
N ASN A 37 9.03 -5.35 21.81
CA ASN A 37 9.57 -4.59 22.93
C ASN A 37 11.01 -4.11 22.67
N ALA A 38 11.63 -4.59 21.59
CA ALA A 38 12.93 -4.10 21.16
C ALA A 38 12.83 -2.64 20.69
N SER A 39 13.92 -1.89 20.79
CA SER A 39 14.00 -0.52 20.26
C SER A 39 14.35 -0.47 18.77
N LYS A 40 14.83 -1.57 18.20
CA LYS A 40 15.35 -1.61 16.82
C LYS A 40 15.37 -3.04 16.26
N ILE A 41 15.19 -3.15 14.94
CA ILE A 41 15.43 -4.39 14.18
C ILE A 41 16.94 -4.57 13.94
N ILE A 42 17.60 -5.36 14.79
CA ILE A 42 19.05 -5.55 14.74
C ILE A 42 19.47 -6.45 13.56
N HIS A 43 18.78 -7.57 13.40
CA HIS A 43 19.04 -8.53 12.33
C HIS A 43 18.11 -8.28 11.14
N GLU A 44 18.62 -8.50 9.93
CA GLU A 44 17.80 -8.47 8.73
C GLU A 44 16.70 -9.52 8.86
N THR A 45 15.45 -9.06 8.85
CA THR A 45 14.28 -9.90 9.12
C THR A 45 13.35 -9.88 7.91
N LEU A 46 12.88 -11.06 7.50
CA LEU A 46 11.93 -11.22 6.41
C LEU A 46 10.52 -11.00 6.92
N PHE A 47 9.83 -10.05 6.31
CA PHE A 47 8.42 -9.78 6.57
C PHE A 47 7.58 -10.02 5.33
N GLN A 48 6.30 -10.31 5.54
CA GLN A 48 5.26 -10.22 4.52
C GLN A 48 4.21 -9.19 4.91
N ILE A 49 3.70 -8.46 3.93
CA ILE A 49 2.65 -7.45 4.12
C ILE A 49 1.30 -8.17 4.18
N VAL A 50 0.64 -8.13 5.34
CA VAL A 50 -0.70 -8.72 5.55
C VAL A 50 -1.80 -7.68 5.38
N GLY A 51 -1.50 -6.41 5.65
CA GLY A 51 -2.45 -5.32 5.53
C GLY A 51 -1.78 -4.01 5.16
N VAL A 52 -2.54 -3.15 4.46
CA VAL A 52 -2.13 -1.82 4.03
C VAL A 52 -3.29 -0.88 4.32
N THR A 53 -3.00 0.27 4.92
CA THR A 53 -3.99 1.29 5.22
C THR A 53 -3.43 2.65 4.85
N ASN A 54 -4.15 3.39 4.01
CA ASN A 54 -3.83 4.78 3.75
C ASN A 54 -4.23 5.61 4.98
N ILE A 55 -3.25 6.23 5.63
CA ILE A 55 -3.47 7.06 6.82
C ILE A 55 -3.63 8.55 6.49
N SER A 56 -3.48 8.93 5.21
CA SER A 56 -3.66 10.30 4.75
C SER A 56 -5.09 10.63 4.31
N LEU A 57 -5.92 9.61 4.06
CA LEU A 57 -7.30 9.78 3.60
C LEU A 57 -8.31 9.38 4.66
N SER A 58 -9.43 10.09 4.71
CA SER A 58 -10.56 9.70 5.55
C SER A 58 -11.14 8.35 5.08
N LYS A 59 -11.73 7.59 6.01
CA LYS A 59 -12.38 6.31 5.67
C LYS A 59 -13.52 6.49 4.68
N SER A 60 -14.31 7.57 4.80
CA SER A 60 -15.37 7.92 3.86
C SER A 60 -14.82 8.14 2.45
N SER A 61 -13.74 8.91 2.32
CA SER A 61 -13.07 9.13 1.03
C SER A 61 -12.56 7.82 0.42
N GLN A 62 -12.01 6.92 1.24
CA GLN A 62 -11.55 5.60 0.79
C GLN A 62 -12.72 4.72 0.32
N ILE A 63 -13.88 4.76 0.99
CA ILE A 63 -15.09 4.03 0.58
C ILE A 63 -15.60 4.54 -0.76
N ASP A 64 -15.74 5.86 -0.90
CA ASP A 64 -16.23 6.48 -2.15
C ASP A 64 -15.34 6.11 -3.34
N GLU A 65 -14.02 6.10 -3.12
CA GLU A 65 -13.04 5.69 -4.13
C GLU A 65 -13.23 4.21 -4.53
N ILE A 66 -13.27 3.29 -3.55
CA ILE A 66 -13.43 1.86 -3.84
C ILE A 66 -14.78 1.58 -4.52
N MET A 67 -15.86 2.24 -4.10
CA MET A 67 -17.17 2.13 -4.75
C MET A 67 -17.10 2.57 -6.21
N SER A 68 -16.50 3.74 -6.48
CA SER A 68 -16.36 4.26 -7.85
C SER A 68 -15.58 3.30 -8.76
N MET A 69 -14.53 2.65 -8.23
CA MET A 69 -13.73 1.66 -8.96
C MET A 69 -14.55 0.39 -9.25
N LEU A 70 -15.29 -0.13 -8.27
CA LEU A 70 -16.12 -1.32 -8.44
C LEU A 70 -17.26 -1.07 -9.44
N ASP A 71 -17.91 0.09 -9.37
CA ASP A 71 -18.99 0.46 -10.30
C ASP A 71 -18.46 0.62 -11.72
N SER A 72 -17.28 1.24 -11.90
CA SER A 72 -16.64 1.37 -13.22
C SER A 72 -16.34 0.00 -13.88
N SER A 73 -16.09 -1.03 -13.08
CA SER A 73 -15.82 -2.38 -13.58
C SER A 73 -17.08 -3.16 -14.01
N SER A 74 -18.27 -2.68 -13.60
CA SER A 74 -19.58 -3.26 -13.95
C SER A 74 -20.19 -2.64 -15.21
N VAL A 75 -19.77 -1.42 -15.58
CA VAL A 75 -20.25 -0.72 -16.77
C VAL A 75 -19.34 -1.04 -17.94
N GLY A 76 -19.55 -2.22 -18.52
CA GLY A 76 -18.99 -2.56 -19.81
C GLY A 76 -19.37 -1.53 -20.88
N ALA A 77 -18.35 -0.93 -21.49
CA ALA A 77 -18.30 -0.56 -22.90
C ALA A 77 -19.25 0.53 -23.48
N ASP A 78 -20.14 1.20 -22.74
CA ASP A 78 -21.04 2.21 -23.33
C ASP A 78 -21.08 3.57 -22.60
N ARG A 79 -19.90 4.15 -22.30
CA ARG A 79 -19.81 5.54 -21.81
C ARG A 79 -18.69 6.37 -22.44
N LEU A 80 -18.29 6.03 -23.66
CA LEU A 80 -17.62 6.99 -24.52
C LEU A 80 -18.67 8.00 -25.01
N LYS A 81 -18.97 9.07 -24.22
CA LYS A 81 -19.30 10.42 -24.74
C LYS A 81 -19.74 11.50 -23.74
N TYR A 82 -20.12 11.20 -22.49
CA TYR A 82 -20.79 12.24 -21.65
C TYR A 82 -20.35 12.35 -20.18
N SER A 83 -19.04 12.32 -19.90
CA SER A 83 -18.56 12.67 -18.54
C SER A 83 -17.32 13.58 -18.55
N LYS A 84 -17.28 14.54 -19.48
CA LYS A 84 -16.46 15.75 -19.31
C LYS A 84 -17.37 16.84 -18.75
N ASN A 85 -17.55 16.87 -17.43
CA ASN A 85 -17.89 18.06 -16.64
C ASN A 85 -18.08 17.66 -15.17
N LYS A 86 -16.97 17.38 -14.48
CA LYS A 86 -16.95 17.53 -13.02
C LYS A 86 -16.94 19.04 -12.77
N ILE A 87 -18.13 19.62 -12.57
CA ILE A 87 -18.27 21.03 -12.20
C ILE A 87 -17.68 21.19 -10.80
N VAL A 88 -16.44 21.67 -10.73
CA VAL A 88 -15.82 22.12 -9.50
C VAL A 88 -16.48 23.43 -9.13
N ARG A 89 -17.38 23.39 -8.14
CA ARG A 89 -18.03 24.60 -7.62
C ARG A 89 -17.16 25.18 -6.51
N ASN A 90 -16.11 25.89 -6.89
CA ASN A 90 -15.44 26.78 -5.94
C ASN A 90 -16.31 28.02 -5.79
N VAL A 91 -17.07 28.10 -4.70
CA VAL A 91 -17.75 29.32 -4.28
C VAL A 91 -16.78 30.04 -3.35
N ASN A 92 -15.94 30.90 -3.92
CA ASN A 92 -15.25 31.94 -3.16
C ASN A 92 -15.90 33.26 -3.57
N VAL A 93 -16.78 33.77 -2.72
CA VAL A 93 -17.34 35.12 -2.86
C VAL A 93 -16.43 36.01 -2.04
N GLU A 94 -15.46 36.65 -2.67
CA GLU A 94 -14.90 37.93 -2.24
C GLU A 94 -14.28 38.58 -3.48
N GLU A 95 -14.79 39.77 -3.80
CA GLU A 95 -14.31 40.70 -4.82
C GLU A 95 -12.90 41.19 -4.42
N ASP A 96 -11.90 41.11 -5.30
CA ASP A 96 -11.40 42.27 -6.04
C ASP A 96 -10.14 41.91 -6.85
N ASN A 97 -9.94 42.72 -7.88
CA ASN A 97 -9.05 42.63 -9.02
C ASN A 97 -7.54 42.79 -8.70
N ASP A 98 -6.67 41.82 -9.00
CA ASP A 98 -5.37 42.10 -9.65
C ASP A 98 -4.63 40.85 -10.18
N SER A 99 -3.68 41.14 -11.06
CA SER A 99 -3.09 40.35 -12.12
C SER A 99 -1.78 39.66 -11.69
N SER A 100 -1.67 38.33 -11.74
CA SER A 100 -0.35 37.68 -11.81
C SER A 100 -0.39 36.22 -12.31
N THR A 101 0.02 36.05 -13.57
CA THR A 101 0.79 34.92 -14.13
C THR A 101 0.49 33.50 -13.59
N THR A 102 -0.51 32.84 -14.16
CA THR A 102 -0.63 31.37 -14.10
C THR A 102 0.39 30.72 -15.02
N ALA A 103 1.42 30.11 -14.41
CA ALA A 103 2.34 29.20 -15.08
C ALA A 103 1.55 28.00 -15.65
N MET A 104 1.61 27.84 -16.97
CA MET A 104 1.12 26.67 -17.67
C MET A 104 2.03 25.48 -17.33
N ALA A 105 1.59 24.63 -16.41
CA ALA A 105 2.15 23.29 -16.26
C ALA A 105 1.46 22.37 -17.27
N ASN A 106 2.24 21.93 -18.26
CA ASN A 106 1.85 20.94 -19.26
C ASN A 106 1.35 19.67 -18.57
N ASN A 107 0.06 19.40 -18.72
CA ASN A 107 -0.60 18.22 -18.20
C ASN A 107 -0.54 17.16 -19.30
N ASP A 108 0.56 16.41 -19.35
CA ASP A 108 0.68 15.26 -20.22
C ASP A 108 -0.30 14.18 -19.73
N GLN A 109 -1.26 13.89 -20.60
CA GLN A 109 -2.33 12.94 -20.38
C GLN A 109 -1.74 11.53 -20.29
N ASN A 110 -1.74 10.95 -19.08
CA ASN A 110 -1.83 9.51 -18.94
C ASN A 110 -3.15 9.17 -18.25
N ASP A 111 -4.00 8.50 -19.02
CA ASP A 111 -5.38 8.14 -18.75
C ASP A 111 -5.47 6.99 -17.73
N ASN A 112 -4.98 7.25 -16.52
CA ASN A 112 -5.24 6.42 -15.34
C ASN A 112 -6.08 7.26 -14.38
N SER A 113 -7.38 6.98 -14.34
CA SER A 113 -8.34 7.53 -13.38
C SER A 113 -8.10 7.07 -11.93
N GLY A 114 -6.85 6.80 -11.55
CA GLY A 114 -6.43 6.64 -10.17
C GLY A 114 -6.01 7.99 -9.61
N ILE A 115 -6.52 8.37 -8.45
CA ILE A 115 -6.06 9.56 -7.73
C ILE A 115 -4.55 9.42 -7.52
N SER A 116 -3.81 10.50 -7.80
CA SER A 116 -2.37 10.57 -7.55
C SER A 116 -2.09 10.31 -6.05
N CYS A 117 -1.68 9.09 -5.75
CA CYS A 117 -1.29 8.66 -4.41
C CYS A 117 0.12 9.17 -4.02
N ALA A 118 0.73 10.04 -4.84
CA ALA A 118 2.08 10.55 -4.64
C ALA A 118 2.31 11.14 -3.24
N ASN A 119 1.26 11.75 -2.66
CA ASN A 119 1.34 12.40 -1.35
C ASN A 119 0.75 11.61 -0.19
N CYS A 120 0.29 10.36 -0.38
CA CYS A 120 -0.26 9.56 0.73
C CYS A 120 0.82 8.82 1.54
N TYR A 121 0.59 8.68 2.84
CA TYR A 121 1.39 7.87 3.75
C TYR A 121 0.61 6.61 4.13
N PHE A 122 1.36 5.53 4.34
CA PHE A 122 0.77 4.22 4.62
C PHE A 122 1.19 3.64 5.96
N LYS A 123 0.22 3.00 6.61
CA LYS A 123 0.43 2.04 7.68
C LYS A 123 0.38 0.64 7.09
N LEU A 124 1.41 -0.15 7.37
CA LEU A 124 1.49 -1.56 7.01
C LEU A 124 1.26 -2.43 8.25
N THR A 125 0.61 -3.57 8.04
CA THR A 125 0.61 -4.69 8.99
C THR A 125 1.55 -5.75 8.43
N LEU A 126 2.65 -5.98 9.14
CA LEU A 126 3.70 -6.91 8.74
C LEU A 126 3.62 -8.18 9.57
N GLN A 127 3.97 -9.30 8.94
CA GLN A 127 4.08 -10.59 9.59
C GLN A 127 5.46 -11.19 9.35
N ASP A 128 6.11 -11.70 10.39
CA ASP A 128 7.37 -12.44 10.27
C ASP A 128 7.14 -13.93 9.91
N SER A 129 8.22 -14.69 9.73
CA SER A 129 8.17 -16.13 9.42
C SER A 129 7.58 -17.00 10.53
N SER A 130 7.53 -16.51 11.76
CA SER A 130 6.91 -17.21 12.90
C SER A 130 5.44 -16.85 13.08
N GLY A 131 4.91 -15.94 12.25
CA GLY A 131 3.52 -15.50 12.29
C GLY A 131 3.26 -14.32 13.21
N ASN A 132 4.30 -13.74 13.84
CA ASN A 132 4.14 -12.57 14.70
C ASN A 132 3.75 -11.36 13.86
N LEU A 133 2.75 -10.60 14.34
CA LEU A 133 2.27 -9.39 13.69
C LEU A 133 2.86 -8.15 14.35
N ILE A 134 3.28 -7.21 13.51
CA ILE A 134 3.74 -5.89 13.95
C ILE A 134 3.25 -4.81 12.98
N TYR A 135 2.92 -3.64 13.51
CA TYR A 135 2.59 -2.49 12.68
C TYR A 135 3.87 -1.80 12.23
N ALA A 136 3.82 -1.24 11.03
CA ALA A 136 4.88 -0.40 10.51
C ALA A 136 4.26 0.84 9.88
N VAL A 137 4.93 1.97 10.00
CA VAL A 137 4.50 3.24 9.41
C VAL A 137 5.57 3.77 8.50
N GLU A 138 5.14 4.27 7.36
CA GLU A 138 5.97 5.01 6.43
C GLU A 138 6.34 6.37 7.03
N ILE A 139 7.62 6.56 7.38
CA ILE A 139 8.15 7.85 7.84
C ILE A 139 8.69 8.65 6.66
N GLU A 140 9.37 7.97 5.73
CA GLU A 140 9.81 8.51 4.46
C GLU A 140 9.09 7.84 3.30
N LYS A 141 8.94 8.56 2.19
CA LYS A 141 8.26 8.03 1.01
C LYS A 141 8.95 6.79 0.48
N LEU A 142 8.24 5.67 0.48
CA LEU A 142 8.71 4.40 -0.04
C LEU A 142 8.29 4.28 -1.51
N PRO A 143 9.22 4.19 -2.47
CA PRO A 143 8.89 4.18 -3.90
C PRO A 143 7.88 3.08 -4.29
N PHE A 144 7.92 1.93 -3.61
CA PHE A 144 7.01 0.81 -3.86
C PHE A 144 5.59 1.03 -3.34
N LEU A 145 5.35 2.06 -2.51
CA LEU A 145 4.02 2.48 -2.05
C LEU A 145 3.51 3.72 -2.78
N SER A 146 4.39 4.51 -3.38
CA SER A 146 4.02 5.78 -4.04
C SER A 146 3.80 5.66 -5.55
N SER A 147 4.35 4.63 -6.21
CA SER A 147 4.50 4.63 -7.68
C SER A 147 3.36 3.94 -8.44
N GLN A 148 2.58 3.08 -7.78
CA GLN A 148 1.55 2.28 -8.45
C GLN A 148 0.28 2.27 -7.60
N VAL A 149 -0.88 2.36 -8.26
CA VAL A 149 -2.17 2.05 -7.64
C VAL A 149 -2.75 0.89 -8.46
N PHE A 150 -2.90 -0.27 -7.82
CA PHE A 150 -3.47 -1.43 -8.48
C PHE A 150 -5.00 -1.30 -8.57
N LYS A 151 -5.63 -2.09 -9.45
CA LYS A 151 -7.10 -2.18 -9.56
C LYS A 151 -7.80 -2.57 -8.25
N SER A 152 -7.05 -3.06 -7.27
CA SER A 152 -7.52 -3.34 -5.91
C SER A 152 -7.71 -2.09 -5.04
N GLY A 153 -7.31 -0.90 -5.51
CA GLY A 153 -7.31 0.34 -4.73
C GLY A 153 -6.15 0.47 -3.75
N LEU A 154 -5.21 -0.50 -3.75
CA LEU A 154 -4.00 -0.45 -2.92
C LEU A 154 -2.76 -0.22 -3.77
N PRO A 155 -1.69 0.36 -3.19
CA PRO A 155 -0.45 0.56 -3.91
C PRO A 155 0.41 -0.69 -4.05
N ILE A 156 0.03 -1.78 -3.38
CA ILE A 156 0.80 -3.02 -3.31
C ILE A 156 -0.12 -4.23 -3.10
N HIS A 157 0.33 -5.41 -3.54
CA HIS A 157 -0.37 -6.66 -3.31
C HIS A 157 -0.17 -7.15 -1.87
N LEU A 158 -1.21 -7.79 -1.32
CA LEU A 158 -1.05 -8.49 -0.05
C LEU A 158 -0.17 -9.73 -0.24
N GLY A 159 0.64 -10.01 0.77
CA GLY A 159 1.62 -11.08 0.77
C GLY A 159 2.94 -10.71 0.11
N SER A 160 3.13 -9.48 -0.38
CA SER A 160 4.45 -9.02 -0.84
C SER A 160 5.48 -9.06 0.30
N LYS A 161 6.75 -9.27 -0.06
CA LYS A 161 7.85 -9.51 0.88
C LYS A 161 8.74 -8.28 1.04
N LEU A 162 9.21 -8.08 2.27
CA LEU A 162 10.12 -7.02 2.67
C LEU A 162 11.29 -7.61 3.45
N LEU A 163 12.50 -7.09 3.23
CA LEU A 163 13.59 -7.22 4.19
C LEU A 163 13.69 -5.93 4.97
N ILE A 164 13.73 -6.04 6.29
CA ILE A 164 13.89 -4.88 7.18
C ILE A 164 15.14 -5.09 8.01
N LYS A 165 16.01 -4.08 8.03
CA LYS A 165 17.21 -4.06 8.87
C LYS A 165 17.49 -2.66 9.37
N GLY A 166 17.76 -2.53 10.66
CA GLY A 166 18.15 -1.27 11.27
C GLY A 166 17.00 -0.27 11.43
N ALA A 167 15.75 -0.68 11.24
CA ALA A 167 14.58 0.16 11.50
C ALA A 167 14.33 0.30 13.00
N SER A 168 13.99 1.51 13.47
CA SER A 168 13.60 1.75 14.86
C SER A 168 12.21 1.19 15.13
N ILE A 169 12.01 0.69 16.35
CA ILE A 169 10.71 0.31 16.87
C ILE A 169 10.37 1.29 18.00
N VAL A 170 9.24 1.97 17.87
CA VAL A 170 8.74 2.94 18.85
C VAL A 170 7.31 2.54 19.20
N GLU A 171 7.02 2.32 20.49
CA GLU A 171 5.71 1.86 20.97
C GLU A 171 5.20 0.62 20.22
N GLY A 172 6.10 -0.32 19.89
CA GLY A 172 5.75 -1.54 19.17
C GLY A 172 5.40 -1.33 17.69
N VAL A 173 5.77 -0.20 17.09
CA VAL A 173 5.58 0.14 15.68
C VAL A 173 6.94 0.35 15.00
N ILE A 174 7.15 -0.28 13.85
CA ILE A 174 8.36 -0.11 13.04
C ILE A 174 8.26 1.19 12.24
N PHE A 175 9.31 2.01 12.30
CA PHE A 175 9.43 3.21 11.48
C PHE A 175 10.21 2.90 10.20
N LEU A 176 9.49 2.91 9.08
CA LEU A 176 10.05 2.57 7.77
C LEU A 176 10.63 3.80 7.08
N MET A 177 11.87 3.66 6.62
CA MET A 177 12.62 4.63 5.84
C MET A 177 13.20 3.90 4.63
N GLN A 178 13.55 4.63 3.58
CA GLN A 178 14.04 4.00 2.35
C GLN A 178 15.31 3.17 2.59
N ASP A 179 16.16 3.63 3.51
CA ASP A 179 17.44 2.99 3.84
C ASP A 179 17.32 1.70 4.66
N ASN A 180 16.18 1.49 5.32
CA ASN A 180 15.99 0.37 6.25
C ASN A 180 15.08 -0.75 5.70
N VAL A 181 14.56 -0.57 4.49
CA VAL A 181 13.62 -1.48 3.85
C VAL A 181 14.08 -1.85 2.44
N GLU A 182 14.09 -3.14 2.12
CA GLU A 182 14.26 -3.62 0.75
C GLU A 182 12.99 -4.36 0.30
N PHE A 183 12.37 -3.89 -0.77
CA PHE A 183 11.20 -4.52 -1.36
C PHE A 183 11.59 -5.72 -2.24
N LEU A 184 11.09 -6.91 -1.89
CA LEU A 184 11.36 -8.16 -2.61
C LEU A 184 10.24 -8.58 -3.58
N SER A 185 9.16 -7.81 -3.68
CA SER A 185 7.97 -8.15 -4.46
C SER A 185 7.26 -9.41 -3.94
N GLY A 186 6.46 -10.06 -4.79
CA GLY A 186 5.63 -11.20 -4.44
C GLY A 186 4.19 -10.82 -4.08
N LEU A 187 3.35 -11.84 -3.92
CA LEU A 187 1.94 -11.71 -3.57
C LEU A 187 1.42 -13.07 -3.11
N VAL A 188 0.48 -13.11 -2.17
CA VAL A 188 -0.25 -14.36 -1.87
C VAL A 188 -1.59 -14.30 -2.62
N PRO A 189 -1.81 -15.11 -3.67
CA PRO A 189 -2.97 -14.93 -4.57
C PRO A 189 -4.32 -14.91 -3.85
N GLU A 190 -4.49 -15.83 -2.89
CA GLU A 190 -5.71 -15.97 -2.09
C GLU A 190 -6.04 -14.72 -1.26
N TRP A 191 -5.03 -13.94 -0.87
CA TRP A 191 -5.22 -12.72 -0.07
C TRP A 191 -5.69 -11.54 -0.93
N ASN A 192 -5.43 -11.59 -2.23
CA ASN A 192 -5.78 -10.51 -3.16
C ASN A 192 -7.13 -10.75 -3.86
N LYS A 193 -7.68 -11.97 -3.79
CA LYS A 193 -9.00 -12.31 -4.36
C LYS A 193 -10.12 -11.53 -3.66
N ASP A 194 -10.96 -10.86 -4.46
CA ASP A 194 -12.07 -10.00 -4.00
C ASP A 194 -11.66 -8.97 -2.92
N PHE A 195 -10.38 -8.57 -2.91
CA PHE A 195 -9.84 -7.71 -1.85
C PHE A 195 -10.63 -6.40 -1.73
N ALA A 196 -10.90 -5.71 -2.85
CA ALA A 196 -11.62 -4.43 -2.86
C ALA A 196 -12.99 -4.53 -2.17
N LYS A 197 -13.76 -5.60 -2.45
CA LYS A 197 -15.07 -5.84 -1.82
C LYS A 197 -14.93 -6.08 -0.32
N ARG A 198 -13.97 -6.92 0.10
CA ARG A 198 -13.70 -7.18 1.53
C ARG A 198 -13.26 -5.93 2.27
N HIS A 199 -12.42 -5.12 1.63
CA HIS A 199 -11.91 -3.89 2.20
C HIS A 199 -13.00 -2.83 2.35
N LEU A 200 -13.91 -2.70 1.37
CA LEU A 200 -15.08 -1.84 1.46
C LEU A 200 -15.97 -2.21 2.66
N VAL A 201 -16.30 -3.50 2.81
CA VAL A 201 -17.10 -3.98 3.94
C VAL A 201 -16.39 -3.71 5.27
N PHE A 202 -15.07 -3.89 5.33
CA PHE A 202 -14.28 -3.58 6.51
C PHE A 202 -14.37 -2.08 6.88
N LEU A 203 -14.16 -1.18 5.91
CA LEU A 203 -14.22 0.26 6.14
C LEU A 203 -15.62 0.74 6.57
N GLN A 204 -16.69 0.21 5.94
CA GLN A 204 -18.07 0.51 6.33
C GLN A 204 -18.35 0.10 7.77
N ASN A 205 -17.95 -1.12 8.15
CA ASN A 205 -18.13 -1.61 9.52
C ASN A 205 -17.32 -0.81 10.54
N GLU A 206 -16.16 -0.29 10.16
CA GLU A 206 -15.33 0.53 11.04
C GLU A 206 -15.93 1.93 11.25
N LEU A 207 -16.58 2.50 10.23
CA LEU A 207 -17.31 3.77 10.37
C LEU A 207 -18.52 3.64 11.30
N LEU A 208 -19.27 2.53 11.23
CA LEU A 208 -20.45 2.30 12.06
C LEU A 208 -20.13 2.06 13.55
N LYS A 209 -18.87 1.79 13.89
CA LYS A 209 -18.42 1.52 15.27
C LYS A 209 -17.96 2.77 16.02
N ASN A 210 -17.79 3.90 15.33
CA ASN A 210 -17.48 5.19 15.95
C ASN A 210 -18.76 6.03 16.06
#